data_AF-A0A7S1IG62-F1
#
_entry.id   AF-A0A7S1IG62-F1
#
_cell.length_a   1.000
_cell.length_b   1.000
_cell.length_c   1.000
_cell.angle_alpha   90.00
_cell.angle_beta   90.00
_cell.angle_gamma   90.00
#
_symmetry.space_group_name_H-M   'P 1'
#
loop_
_entity.id
_entity.type
_entity.pdbx_description
1 polymer ?
#
loop_
_entity_poly.entity_id
_entity_poly.type
_entity_poly.pdbx_seq_one_letter_code
_entity_poly.pdbx_strand_id
1 'polypeptide(L)'
;PGFIEAPVNFAPTNLFTGQDPLPAPAYCDRVLYKSLPGLLGDLQCLHYGSAPALARNGNSPVSGSFSIKCTRPFVSLYQNLPGILLHFEGIRVLQSGHRPLSRPVLK
;
A
#
# COMPACT_ATOMS: atom_id res chain seq x y z
N PRO A 1 11.81 16.44 -3.29
CA PRO A 1 11.52 15.18 -4.03
C PRO A 1 10.02 14.99 -4.28
N GLY A 2 9.68 14.55 -5.50
CA GLY A 2 8.31 14.23 -5.90
C GLY A 2 7.85 12.87 -5.39
N PHE A 3 6.73 12.38 -5.92
CA PHE A 3 6.32 10.99 -5.74
C PHE A 3 7.28 10.07 -6.50
N ILE A 4 7.52 8.89 -5.93
CA ILE A 4 8.37 7.84 -6.47
C ILE A 4 7.48 6.63 -6.73
N GLU A 5 7.86 5.85 -7.74
CA GLU A 5 7.22 4.60 -8.08
C GLU A 5 8.26 3.46 -8.05
N ALA A 6 7.85 2.29 -7.56
CA ALA A 6 8.67 1.10 -7.64
C ALA A 6 8.74 0.57 -9.09
N PRO A 7 9.77 -0.22 -9.45
CA PRO A 7 9.85 -0.82 -10.79
C PRO A 7 8.60 -1.64 -11.13
N VAL A 8 8.01 -1.35 -12.30
CA VAL A 8 6.86 -2.09 -12.82
C VAL A 8 7.35 -3.37 -13.49
N ASN A 9 7.16 -4.51 -12.82
CA ASN A 9 7.57 -5.84 -13.30
C ASN A 9 6.35 -6.76 -13.57
N PHE A 10 5.21 -6.17 -13.91
CA PHE A 10 3.97 -6.88 -14.25
C PHE A 10 3.46 -6.40 -15.61
N ALA A 11 2.57 -7.18 -16.26
CA ALA A 11 1.97 -6.81 -17.54
C ALA A 11 0.97 -5.64 -17.42
N PRO A 12 0.64 -4.93 -18.50
CA PRO A 12 -0.38 -3.87 -18.48
C PRO A 12 -1.69 -4.34 -17.83
N THR A 13 -2.28 -3.47 -16.99
CA THR A 13 -3.42 -3.85 -16.15
C THR A 13 -4.75 -3.73 -16.87
N ASN A 14 -4.84 -2.84 -17.85
CA ASN A 14 -6.00 -2.70 -18.72
C ASN A 14 -5.78 -3.54 -19.99
N LEU A 15 -6.51 -4.65 -20.08
CA LEU A 15 -6.55 -5.54 -21.23
C LEU A 15 -7.91 -5.38 -21.90
N PHE A 16 -7.93 -4.65 -23.01
CA PHE A 16 -9.16 -4.42 -23.77
C PHE A 16 -9.77 -5.75 -24.24
N THR A 17 -11.05 -5.96 -23.87
CA THR A 17 -11.89 -7.04 -24.37
C THR A 17 -12.83 -6.41 -25.40
N GLY A 18 -12.58 -6.69 -26.68
CA GLY A 18 -12.91 -5.79 -27.78
C GLY A 18 -14.39 -5.41 -27.95
N GLN A 19 -14.63 -4.15 -28.30
CA GLN A 19 -15.70 -3.75 -29.23
C GLN A 19 -15.60 -2.29 -29.74
N ASP A 20 -14.75 -1.45 -29.15
CA ASP A 20 -14.48 -0.09 -29.64
C ASP A 20 -13.07 0.01 -30.29
N PRO A 21 -12.80 1.02 -31.14
CA PRO A 21 -11.46 1.31 -31.65
C PRO A 21 -10.56 1.77 -30.49
N LEU A 22 -10.03 0.81 -29.72
CA LEU A 22 -9.49 1.06 -28.39
C LEU A 22 -7.95 1.08 -28.35
N PRO A 23 -7.38 1.90 -27.45
CA PRO A 23 -5.95 2.21 -27.37
C PRO A 23 -5.11 1.00 -26.96
N ALA A 24 -3.79 1.09 -27.15
CA ALA A 24 -2.84 0.05 -26.80
C ALA A 24 -2.92 -0.35 -25.30
N PRO A 25 -2.51 -1.58 -24.93
CA PRO A 25 -2.40 -2.03 -23.53
C PRO A 25 -1.70 -0.98 -22.66
N ALA A 26 -2.29 -0.66 -21.52
CA ALA A 26 -1.85 0.46 -20.69
C ALA A 26 -1.76 0.12 -19.19
N TYR A 27 -0.87 0.83 -18.50
CA TYR A 27 -0.70 0.79 -17.06
C TYR A 27 -1.49 1.93 -16.41
N CYS A 28 -2.83 1.82 -16.42
CA CYS A 28 -3.72 2.87 -15.92
C CYS A 28 -3.75 2.94 -14.39
N ASP A 29 -3.49 1.82 -13.72
CA ASP A 29 -3.53 1.69 -12.26
C ASP A 29 -2.11 1.69 -11.70
N ARG A 30 -1.79 2.62 -10.79
CA ARG A 30 -0.43 2.85 -10.30
C ARG A 30 -0.42 3.09 -8.79
N VAL A 31 0.63 2.65 -8.11
CA VAL A 31 0.86 2.94 -6.70
C VAL A 31 2.15 3.74 -6.56
N LEU A 32 2.00 5.00 -6.19
CA LEU A 32 3.12 5.92 -5.96
C LEU A 32 3.22 6.26 -4.48
N TYR A 33 4.43 6.57 -4.03
CA TYR A 33 4.70 6.90 -2.63
C TYR A 33 5.67 8.06 -2.49
N LYS A 34 5.60 8.75 -1.36
CA LYS A 34 6.46 9.89 -1.04
C LYS A 34 6.73 9.93 0.46
N SER A 35 7.96 10.28 0.82
CA SER A 35 8.37 10.54 2.20
C SER A 35 8.75 12.01 2.39
N LEU A 36 8.89 12.43 3.65
CA LEU A 36 9.58 13.68 3.96
C LEU A 36 11.05 13.61 3.51
N PRO A 37 11.68 14.76 3.18
CA PRO A 37 13.12 14.83 2.90
C PRO A 37 13.94 14.20 4.03
N GLY A 38 14.95 13.40 3.67
CA GLY A 38 15.80 12.69 4.64
C GLY A 38 15.21 11.38 5.18
N LEU A 39 13.91 11.12 4.98
CA LEU A 39 13.24 9.90 5.49
C LEU A 39 12.93 8.86 4.40
N LEU A 40 13.48 9.01 3.19
CA LEU A 40 13.19 8.05 2.11
C LEU A 40 13.70 6.64 2.45
N GLY A 41 14.82 6.53 3.16
CA GLY A 41 15.35 5.24 3.61
C GLY A 41 14.47 4.52 4.63
N ASP A 42 13.50 5.22 5.23
CA ASP A 42 12.55 4.67 6.20
C ASP A 42 11.25 4.14 5.53
N LEU A 43 11.12 4.29 4.21
CA LEU A 43 9.97 3.84 3.42
C LEU A 43 10.45 2.92 2.29
N GLN A 44 10.21 1.62 2.43
CA GLN A 44 10.64 0.62 1.46
C GLN A 44 9.42 -0.06 0.83
N CYS A 45 9.34 -0.06 -0.50
CA CYS A 45 8.42 -0.92 -1.22
C CYS A 45 8.95 -2.36 -1.22
N LEU A 46 8.18 -3.29 -0.63
CA LEU A 46 8.50 -4.73 -0.58
C LEU A 46 7.91 -5.48 -1.76
N HIS A 47 6.73 -5.07 -2.22
CA HIS A 47 6.03 -5.69 -3.34
C HIS A 47 5.31 -4.62 -4.16
N TYR A 48 5.39 -4.72 -5.48
CA TYR A 48 4.58 -3.94 -6.40
C TYR A 48 4.17 -4.85 -7.56
N GLY A 49 2.86 -5.07 -7.73
CA GLY A 49 2.37 -6.11 -8.63
C GLY A 49 0.90 -5.95 -8.99
N SER A 50 0.48 -6.72 -9.99
CA SER A 50 -0.93 -6.85 -10.38
C SER A 50 -1.46 -8.26 -10.08
N ALA A 51 -2.78 -8.36 -9.90
CA ALA A 51 -3.49 -9.62 -9.66
C ALA A 51 -4.45 -9.94 -10.83
N PRO A 52 -3.93 -10.37 -12.00
CA PRO A 52 -4.75 -10.58 -13.20
C PRO A 52 -5.82 -11.66 -13.02
N ALA A 53 -5.58 -12.66 -12.16
CA ALA A 53 -6.56 -13.67 -11.80
C ALA A 53 -7.82 -13.11 -11.11
N LEU A 54 -7.76 -11.86 -10.62
CA LEU A 54 -8.88 -11.16 -9.99
C LEU A 54 -9.53 -10.12 -10.91
N ALA A 55 -9.10 -10.02 -12.17
CA ALA A 55 -9.67 -9.09 -13.14
C ALA A 55 -11.13 -9.48 -13.44
N ARG A 56 -12.08 -8.58 -13.14
CA ARG A 56 -13.51 -8.78 -13.43
C ARG A 56 -14.02 -7.97 -14.62
N ASN A 57 -13.42 -6.81 -14.89
CA ASN A 57 -13.91 -5.81 -15.85
C ASN A 57 -12.83 -5.37 -16.86
N GLY A 58 -11.89 -6.25 -17.23
CA GLY A 58 -10.76 -5.91 -18.12
C GLY A 58 -9.60 -5.18 -17.44
N ASN A 59 -9.78 -4.71 -16.20
CA ASN A 59 -8.72 -4.15 -15.37
C ASN A 59 -8.26 -5.14 -14.29
N SER A 60 -6.97 -5.41 -14.25
CA SER A 60 -6.32 -6.20 -13.21
C SER A 60 -6.00 -5.31 -12.00
N PRO A 61 -6.44 -5.66 -10.79
CA PRO A 61 -6.09 -4.90 -9.58
C PRO A 61 -4.56 -4.77 -9.42
N VAL A 62 -4.10 -3.60 -8.98
CA VAL A 62 -2.70 -3.32 -8.65
C VAL A 62 -2.55 -3.14 -7.14
N SER A 63 -1.46 -3.67 -6.58
CA SER A 63 -1.18 -3.58 -5.15
C SER A 63 0.28 -3.24 -4.89
N GLY A 64 0.51 -2.51 -3.81
CA GLY A 64 1.84 -2.20 -3.28
C GLY A 64 1.90 -2.55 -1.79
N SER A 65 2.96 -3.24 -1.36
CA SER A 65 3.24 -3.50 0.05
C SER A 65 4.48 -2.73 0.48
N PHE A 66 4.40 -2.07 1.64
CA PHE A 66 5.45 -1.18 2.12
C PHE A 66 5.87 -1.54 3.55
N SER A 67 7.18 -1.53 3.80
CA SER A 67 7.75 -1.45 5.13
C SER A 67 8.00 0.01 5.47
N ILE A 68 7.52 0.45 6.63
CA ILE A 68 7.64 1.84 7.09
C ILE A 68 8.27 1.82 8.47
N LYS A 69 9.41 2.49 8.63
CA LYS A 69 10.02 2.69 9.95
C LYS A 69 9.27 3.77 10.69
N CYS A 70 8.60 3.40 11.76
CA CYS A 70 7.93 4.34 12.65
C CYS A 70 8.87 4.77 13.77
N THR A 71 9.00 6.07 14.01
CA THR A 71 9.64 6.57 15.22
C THR A 71 8.65 6.51 16.38
N ARG A 72 9.14 6.13 17.56
CA ARG A 72 8.34 6.30 18.78
C ARG A 72 8.16 7.80 19.00
N PRO A 73 6.95 8.33 19.24
CA PRO A 73 6.79 9.71 19.65
C PRO A 73 7.68 9.96 20.87
N PHE A 74 8.39 11.09 20.86
CA PHE A 74 9.13 11.55 22.01
C PHE A 74 8.11 11.90 23.09
N VAL A 75 7.90 10.99 24.05
CA VAL A 75 7.04 11.24 25.20
C VAL A 75 7.85 12.12 26.16
N SER A 76 7.58 13.43 26.11
CA SER A 76 8.09 14.39 27.08
C SER A 76 7.68 13.97 28.49
N LEU A 77 8.65 13.47 29.26
CA LEU A 77 8.82 13.49 30.73
C LEU A 77 7.62 13.32 31.68
N TYR A 78 6.47 12.80 31.24
CA TYR A 78 5.40 12.35 32.11
C TYR A 78 5.18 10.86 31.94
N GLN A 79 5.70 10.13 32.92
CA GLN A 79 5.60 8.70 33.11
C GLN A 79 4.13 8.24 33.07
N ASN A 80 3.91 7.06 32.46
CA ASN A 80 2.67 6.28 32.47
C ASN A 80 1.59 6.60 31.42
N LEU A 81 1.96 6.69 30.13
CA LEU A 81 0.98 6.53 29.06
C LEU A 81 0.93 5.06 28.62
N PRO A 82 -0.25 4.40 28.64
CA PRO A 82 -0.40 3.06 28.07
C PRO A 82 -0.07 3.14 26.58
N GLY A 83 0.80 2.23 26.11
CA GLY A 83 1.29 2.00 24.74
C GLY A 83 0.81 2.93 23.62
N ILE A 84 1.75 3.44 22.82
CA ILE A 84 1.49 4.23 21.61
C ILE A 84 0.45 3.53 20.71
N LEU A 85 -0.72 4.15 20.53
CA LEU A 85 -1.78 3.64 19.66
C LEU A 85 -1.68 4.32 18.30
N LEU A 86 -1.27 3.56 17.27
CA LEU A 86 -1.30 4.03 15.89
C LEU A 86 -2.74 3.95 15.36
N HIS A 87 -3.35 5.09 15.06
CA HIS A 87 -4.67 5.15 14.44
C HIS A 87 -4.50 5.23 12.92
N PHE A 88 -4.92 4.16 12.22
CA PHE A 88 -5.00 4.15 10.77
C PHE A 88 -6.45 4.40 10.36
N GLU A 89 -6.72 5.54 9.75
CA GLU A 89 -8.05 5.85 9.22
C GLU A 89 -8.19 5.26 7.82
N GLY A 90 -9.25 4.47 7.58
CA GLY A 90 -9.55 3.90 6.26
C GLY A 90 -8.83 2.59 5.89
N ILE A 91 -7.99 2.02 6.77
CA ILE A 91 -7.32 0.73 6.52
C ILE A 91 -8.17 -0.43 7.06
N ARG A 92 -8.56 -1.39 6.21
CA ARG A 92 -9.15 -2.66 6.63
C ARG A 92 -8.04 -3.72 6.77
N VAL A 93 -7.68 -4.04 8.01
CA VAL A 93 -6.81 -5.19 8.30
C VAL A 93 -7.64 -6.46 8.22
N LEU A 94 -7.41 -7.29 7.20
CA LEU A 94 -8.02 -8.61 7.06
C LEU A 94 -6.96 -9.66 7.40
N GLN A 95 -7.09 -10.31 8.56
CA GLN A 95 -6.21 -11.38 8.99
C GLN A 95 -6.82 -12.72 8.61
N SER A 96 -6.10 -13.54 7.84
CA SER A 96 -6.53 -14.89 7.49
C SER A 96 -6.41 -15.80 8.72
N GLY A 97 -7.53 -16.33 9.19
CA GLY A 97 -7.57 -17.39 10.21
C GLY A 97 -7.68 -16.91 11.66
N HIS A 98 -8.86 -17.13 12.23
CA HIS A 98 -9.26 -17.12 13.65
C HIS A 98 -9.21 -15.83 14.50
N ARG A 99 -10.44 -15.43 14.84
CA ARG A 99 -10.96 -14.44 15.82
C ARG A 99 -10.73 -12.96 15.47
N PRO A 100 -11.80 -12.14 15.51
CA PRO A 100 -11.67 -10.70 15.44
C PRO A 100 -10.90 -10.22 16.67
N LEU A 101 -9.69 -9.70 16.48
CA LEU A 101 -9.04 -8.92 17.51
C LEU A 101 -9.82 -7.61 17.64
N SER A 102 -10.32 -7.34 18.84
CA SER A 102 -10.76 -6.01 19.23
C SER A 102 -9.59 -5.03 19.07
N ARG A 103 -9.61 -4.25 17.98
CA ARG A 103 -8.59 -3.27 17.55
C ARG A 103 -7.15 -3.83 17.48
N PRO A 104 -6.48 -3.77 16.32
CA PRO A 104 -5.08 -4.18 16.24
C PRO A 104 -4.22 -3.25 17.11
N VAL A 105 -3.66 -3.80 18.19
CA VAL A 105 -2.65 -3.16 19.02
C VAL A 105 -1.30 -3.72 18.59
N LEU A 106 -0.49 -2.91 17.91
CA LEU A 106 0.92 -3.21 17.67
C LEU A 106 1.68 -2.83 18.94
N LYS A 107 2.28 -3.82 19.62
CA LYS A 107 3.16 -3.62 20.79
C LYS A 107 4.61 -3.42 20.35
#